data_AF-A0A1H7S6H1-F1
#
_entry.id   AF-A0A1H7S6H1-F1
#
_cell.length_a   1.000
_cell.length_b   1.000
_cell.length_c   1.000
_cell.angle_alpha   90.00
_cell.angle_beta   90.00
_cell.angle_gamma   90.00
#
_symmetry.space_group_name_H-M   'P 1'
#
loop_
_entity.id
_entity.type
_entity.pdbx_description
1 polymer ?
#
loop_
_entity_poly.entity_id
_entity_poly.type
_entity_poly.pdbx_seq_one_letter_code
_entity_poly.pdbx_strand_id
1 'polypeptide(L)'
;MTTKKWVLLSLSAVPIVLAGCDSENLGEVQEATTEIERITDEAVADINQLAQTETELQELFSETLETDEELATLQDESSPVFENITAREEILADLEAVENDLETQQEILATYDGESLEQEQIQGVDTVVYDFEESLSTYVDTYYQTLEGEREFFAEISDEEATYDDFVNGIETLNEERESLREPLMNLDEILVDLDERLSELQSSIETELSEE
;
A
#
# COMPACT_ATOMS: atom_id res chain seq x y z
N MET A 1 7.08 71.96 51.99
CA MET A 1 6.75 72.06 50.55
C MET A 1 7.39 70.87 49.87
N THR A 2 6.56 69.97 49.38
CA THR A 2 6.88 68.65 48.80
C THR A 2 7.45 68.78 47.39
N THR A 3 8.55 68.11 47.07
CA THR A 3 8.91 67.68 45.70
C THR A 3 9.89 66.50 45.80
N LYS A 4 9.38 65.27 45.67
CA LYS A 4 9.28 64.42 44.46
C LYS A 4 10.55 63.59 44.22
N LYS A 5 10.48 62.32 44.65
CA LYS A 5 11.47 61.26 44.39
C LYS A 5 11.37 60.83 42.92
N TRP A 6 12.50 60.72 42.24
CA TRP A 6 12.61 60.02 40.96
C TRP A 6 13.18 58.63 41.21
N VAL A 7 12.31 57.63 41.04
CA VAL A 7 12.70 56.22 40.97
C VAL A 7 13.21 56.00 39.56
N LEU A 8 14.50 55.73 39.40
CA LEU A 8 15.07 55.19 38.17
C LEU A 8 14.68 53.72 38.12
N LEU A 9 13.63 53.43 37.36
CA LEU A 9 13.22 52.08 36.99
C LEU A 9 14.21 51.61 35.93
N SER A 10 15.24 50.87 36.35
CA SER A 10 16.13 50.17 35.44
C SER A 10 15.31 49.09 34.74
N LEU A 11 14.99 49.33 33.47
CA LEU A 11 14.46 48.33 32.57
C LEU A 11 15.56 47.27 32.38
N SER A 12 15.54 46.24 33.22
CA SER A 12 16.27 45.00 32.94
C SER A 12 15.57 44.35 31.76
N ALA A 13 16.17 44.48 30.57
CA ALA A 13 15.80 43.67 29.42
C ALA A 13 16.00 42.21 29.83
N VAL A 14 14.89 41.51 30.05
CA VAL A 14 14.87 40.06 30.08
C VAL A 14 15.15 39.65 28.63
N PRO A 15 16.26 38.97 28.31
CA PRO A 15 16.33 38.29 27.03
C PRO A 15 15.23 37.24 27.05
N ILE A 16 14.15 37.51 26.32
CA ILE A 16 13.23 36.46 25.89
C ILE A 16 14.10 35.61 24.98
N VAL A 17 14.57 34.48 25.49
CA VAL A 17 15.11 33.42 24.65
C VAL A 17 13.93 33.02 23.77
N LEU A 18 14.04 33.34 22.48
CA LEU A 18 13.18 32.79 21.45
C LEU A 18 13.54 31.31 21.36
N ALA A 19 12.93 30.49 22.23
CA ALA A 19 12.66 29.10 21.89
C ALA A 19 11.43 29.17 20.99
N GLY A 20 11.64 28.91 19.70
CA GLY A 20 10.61 29.08 18.68
C GLY A 20 11.27 29.07 17.31
N CYS A 21 11.38 27.87 16.75
CA CYS A 21 11.44 27.50 15.31
C CYS A 21 11.94 26.05 15.17
N ASP A 22 11.48 25.10 15.99
CA ASP A 22 11.74 23.66 15.75
C ASP A 22 10.43 22.84 15.60
N SER A 23 9.28 23.45 15.94
CA SER A 23 7.93 22.89 15.72
C SER A 23 7.27 23.30 14.40
N GLU A 24 7.96 24.03 13.51
CA GLU A 24 7.42 24.30 12.18
C GLU A 24 7.55 22.99 11.37
N ASN A 25 6.45 22.22 11.31
CA ASN A 25 6.19 21.01 10.50
C ASN A 25 6.31 19.65 11.18
N LEU A 26 6.68 19.56 12.48
CA LEU A 26 6.70 18.29 13.21
C LEU A 26 5.32 17.57 13.22
N GLY A 27 4.24 18.36 13.30
CA GLY A 27 2.86 17.83 13.22
C GLY A 27 2.49 17.29 11.83
N GLU A 28 3.03 17.87 10.75
CA GLU A 28 2.80 17.40 9.37
C GLU A 28 3.56 16.08 9.14
N VAL A 29 4.77 15.95 9.66
CA VAL A 29 5.53 14.69 9.65
C VAL A 29 4.78 13.59 10.42
N GLN A 30 4.18 13.92 11.58
CA GLN A 30 3.36 12.97 12.34
C GLN A 30 2.16 12.48 11.54
N GLU A 31 1.44 13.40 10.89
CA GLU A 31 0.26 13.08 10.08
C GLU A 31 0.66 12.20 8.89
N ALA A 32 1.71 12.56 8.15
CA ALA A 32 2.23 11.77 7.03
C ALA A 32 2.68 10.37 7.47
N THR A 33 3.38 10.25 8.60
CA THR A 33 3.84 8.94 9.12
C THR A 33 2.65 8.05 9.49
N THR A 34 1.61 8.63 10.11
CA THR A 34 0.37 7.90 10.45
C THR A 34 -0.40 7.49 9.19
N GLU A 35 -0.39 8.35 8.18
CA GLU A 35 -1.09 8.11 6.93
C GLU A 35 -0.40 7.02 6.09
N ILE A 36 0.94 6.97 6.07
CA ILE A 36 1.71 5.88 5.46
C ILE A 36 1.34 4.53 6.10
N GLU A 37 1.28 4.47 7.43
CA GLU A 37 0.86 3.27 8.17
C GLU A 37 -0.56 2.84 7.75
N ARG A 38 -1.50 3.78 7.71
CA ARG A 38 -2.89 3.52 7.29
C ARG A 38 -2.99 3.00 5.86
N ILE A 39 -2.32 3.66 4.91
CA ILE A 39 -2.31 3.28 3.49
C ILE A 39 -1.75 1.86 3.33
N THR A 40 -0.66 1.56 4.05
CA THR A 40 -0.01 0.26 3.99
C THR A 40 -0.90 -0.85 4.57
N ASP A 41 -1.57 -0.59 5.69
CA ASP A 41 -2.55 -1.51 6.28
C ASP A 41 -3.72 -1.81 5.33
N GLU A 42 -4.19 -0.80 4.61
CA GLU A 42 -5.23 -0.96 3.59
C GLU A 42 -4.74 -1.80 2.41
N ALA A 43 -3.53 -1.56 1.91
CA ALA A 43 -2.92 -2.39 0.86
C ALA A 43 -2.80 -3.86 1.30
N VAL A 44 -2.42 -4.13 2.55
CA VAL A 44 -2.40 -5.49 3.10
C VAL A 44 -3.81 -6.10 3.16
N ALA A 45 -4.82 -5.32 3.53
CA ALA A 45 -6.21 -5.79 3.53
C ALA A 45 -6.68 -6.17 2.11
N ASP A 46 -6.34 -5.35 1.11
CA ASP A 46 -6.69 -5.58 -0.28
C ASP A 46 -5.98 -6.82 -0.87
N ILE A 47 -4.68 -7.01 -0.58
CA ILE A 47 -3.95 -8.24 -0.94
C ILE A 47 -4.61 -9.47 -0.33
N ASN A 48 -5.07 -9.40 0.92
CA ASN A 48 -5.79 -10.50 1.57
C ASN A 48 -7.16 -10.75 0.93
N GLN A 49 -7.87 -9.70 0.54
CA GLN A 49 -9.14 -9.80 -0.18
C GLN A 49 -8.95 -10.45 -1.56
N LEU A 50 -7.84 -10.15 -2.23
CA LEU A 50 -7.44 -10.76 -3.49
C LEU A 50 -7.22 -12.28 -3.34
N ALA A 51 -6.51 -12.71 -2.29
CA ALA A 51 -6.32 -14.14 -2.00
C ALA A 51 -7.64 -14.86 -1.64
N GLN A 52 -8.56 -14.17 -0.95
CA GLN A 52 -9.87 -14.69 -0.62
C GLN A 52 -10.71 -14.92 -1.88
N THR A 53 -10.83 -13.92 -2.74
CA THR A 53 -11.57 -14.01 -4.00
C THR A 53 -10.98 -15.07 -4.93
N GLU A 54 -9.66 -15.21 -4.98
CA GLU A 54 -9.01 -16.28 -5.73
C GLU A 54 -9.39 -17.68 -5.22
N THR A 55 -9.57 -17.85 -3.91
CA THR A 55 -10.00 -19.13 -3.32
C THR A 55 -11.42 -19.51 -3.75
N GLU A 56 -12.28 -18.53 -4.03
CA GLU A 56 -13.66 -18.73 -4.47
C GLU A 56 -13.74 -19.19 -5.93
N LEU A 57 -12.76 -18.85 -6.77
CA LEU A 57 -12.76 -19.14 -8.21
C LEU A 57 -13.00 -20.62 -8.53
N GLN A 58 -12.36 -21.53 -7.78
CA GLN A 58 -12.50 -22.97 -8.01
C GLN A 58 -13.93 -23.48 -7.77
N GLU A 59 -14.62 -22.93 -6.77
CA GLU A 59 -16.01 -23.29 -6.48
C GLU A 59 -16.92 -22.75 -7.58
N LEU A 60 -16.75 -21.49 -7.98
CA LEU A 60 -17.51 -20.85 -9.06
C LEU A 60 -17.32 -21.58 -10.39
N PHE A 61 -16.10 -21.99 -10.70
CA PHE A 61 -15.82 -22.76 -11.91
C PHE A 61 -16.48 -24.14 -11.86
N SER A 62 -16.40 -24.84 -10.72
CA SER A 62 -17.03 -26.15 -10.56
C SER A 62 -18.55 -26.07 -10.68
N GLU A 63 -19.19 -25.05 -10.10
CA GLU A 63 -20.63 -24.81 -10.25
C GLU A 63 -21.01 -24.49 -11.69
N THR A 64 -20.17 -23.71 -12.40
CA THR A 64 -20.38 -23.41 -13.81
C THR A 64 -20.36 -24.68 -14.65
N LEU A 65 -19.39 -25.58 -14.44
CA LEU A 65 -19.32 -26.88 -15.13
C LEU A 65 -20.53 -27.79 -14.84
N GLU A 66 -21.14 -27.68 -13.66
CA GLU A 66 -22.32 -28.48 -13.27
C GLU A 66 -23.63 -27.94 -13.84
N THR A 67 -23.72 -26.61 -14.05
CA THR A 67 -24.98 -25.92 -14.37
C THR A 67 -25.08 -25.42 -15.81
N ASP A 68 -23.95 -25.25 -16.49
CA ASP A 68 -23.83 -24.79 -17.87
C ASP A 68 -23.14 -25.85 -18.74
N GLU A 69 -23.90 -26.88 -19.14
CA GLU A 69 -23.37 -28.02 -19.92
C GLU A 69 -22.76 -27.61 -21.27
N GLU A 70 -23.18 -26.48 -21.85
CA GLU A 70 -22.69 -25.96 -23.13
C GLU A 70 -21.54 -24.96 -22.95
N LEU A 71 -21.19 -24.61 -21.70
CA LEU A 71 -20.19 -23.58 -21.34
C LEU A 71 -20.47 -22.22 -22.00
N ALA A 72 -21.72 -21.94 -22.34
CA ALA A 72 -22.13 -20.74 -23.06
C ALA A 72 -21.84 -19.47 -22.25
N THR A 73 -21.96 -19.55 -20.92
CA THR A 73 -21.68 -18.45 -19.98
C THR A 73 -20.19 -18.24 -19.72
N LEU A 74 -19.35 -19.24 -20.02
CA LEU A 74 -17.90 -19.01 -20.12
C LEU A 74 -17.57 -18.29 -21.43
N GLN A 75 -18.20 -18.69 -22.53
CA GLN A 75 -17.95 -18.11 -23.85
C GLN A 75 -18.38 -16.64 -23.98
N ASP A 76 -19.46 -16.23 -23.34
CA ASP A 76 -19.97 -14.85 -23.38
C ASP A 76 -19.57 -14.00 -22.15
N GLU A 77 -18.69 -14.53 -21.31
CA GLU A 77 -18.18 -13.91 -20.08
C GLU A 77 -19.25 -13.56 -19.04
N SER A 78 -20.46 -14.13 -19.12
CA SER A 78 -21.55 -13.85 -18.16
C SER A 78 -21.57 -14.75 -16.93
N SER A 79 -20.68 -15.73 -16.84
CA SER A 79 -20.60 -16.64 -15.69
C SER A 79 -20.00 -15.97 -14.44
N PRO A 80 -20.27 -16.53 -13.24
CA PRO A 80 -19.68 -16.03 -12.00
C PRO A 80 -18.15 -16.04 -11.96
N VAL A 81 -17.46 -16.83 -12.78
CA VAL A 81 -15.99 -16.81 -12.82
C VAL A 81 -15.45 -15.49 -13.37
N PHE A 82 -16.13 -14.86 -14.33
CA PHE A 82 -15.73 -13.55 -14.86
C PHE A 82 -16.12 -12.41 -13.93
N GLU A 83 -17.21 -12.54 -13.15
CA GLU A 83 -17.50 -11.62 -12.05
C GLU A 83 -16.38 -11.64 -11.01
N ASN A 84 -15.85 -12.83 -10.69
CA ASN A 84 -14.71 -12.98 -9.79
C ASN A 84 -13.40 -12.39 -10.35
N ILE A 85 -13.09 -12.62 -11.63
CA ILE A 85 -11.95 -11.97 -12.29
C ILE A 85 -12.09 -10.44 -12.24
N THR A 86 -13.27 -9.91 -12.58
CA THR A 86 -13.52 -8.46 -12.56
C THR A 86 -13.37 -7.88 -11.16
N ALA A 87 -13.87 -8.57 -10.12
CA ALA A 87 -13.70 -8.14 -8.74
C ALA A 87 -12.21 -8.07 -8.33
N ARG A 88 -11.39 -9.00 -8.83
CA ARG A 88 -9.94 -8.98 -8.61
C ARG A 88 -9.26 -7.84 -9.39
N GLU A 89 -9.68 -7.56 -10.61
CA GLU A 89 -9.19 -6.40 -11.39
C GLU A 89 -9.49 -5.06 -10.68
N GLU A 90 -10.65 -4.94 -10.03
CA GLU A 90 -11.02 -3.76 -9.22
C GLU A 90 -10.10 -3.61 -8.01
N ILE A 91 -9.82 -4.69 -7.28
CA ILE A 91 -8.88 -4.68 -6.14
C ILE A 91 -7.47 -4.28 -6.60
N LEU A 92 -7.02 -4.78 -7.75
CA LEU A 92 -5.71 -4.40 -8.29
C LEU A 92 -5.64 -2.92 -8.65
N ALA A 93 -6.72 -2.34 -9.19
CA ALA A 93 -6.77 -0.91 -9.49
C ALA A 93 -6.70 -0.05 -8.21
N ASP A 94 -7.29 -0.52 -7.10
CA ASP A 94 -7.14 0.13 -5.80
C ASP A 94 -5.69 0.04 -5.29
N LEU A 95 -5.02 -1.11 -5.47
CA LEU A 95 -3.60 -1.29 -5.15
C LEU A 95 -2.66 -0.42 -6.02
N GLU A 96 -2.99 -0.17 -7.29
CA GLU A 96 -2.24 0.78 -8.12
C GLU A 96 -2.32 2.22 -7.60
N ALA A 97 -3.46 2.60 -6.98
CA ALA A 97 -3.64 3.95 -6.45
C ALA A 97 -2.77 4.22 -5.20
N VAL A 98 -2.33 3.16 -4.50
CA VAL A 98 -1.47 3.24 -3.32
C VAL A 98 -0.18 3.99 -3.59
N GLU A 99 0.44 3.81 -4.77
CA GLU A 99 1.65 4.53 -5.18
C GLU A 99 1.45 6.06 -5.12
N ASN A 100 0.32 6.56 -5.63
CA ASN A 100 0.09 8.01 -5.64
C ASN A 100 -0.18 8.57 -4.23
N ASP A 101 -0.85 7.78 -3.39
CA ASP A 101 -1.15 8.16 -2.01
C ASP A 101 0.12 8.20 -1.16
N LEU A 102 1.04 7.25 -1.37
CA LEU A 102 2.35 7.19 -0.69
C LEU A 102 3.32 8.26 -1.18
N GLU A 103 3.41 8.52 -2.50
CA GLU A 103 4.21 9.61 -3.07
C GLU A 103 3.84 10.96 -2.42
N THR A 104 2.54 11.19 -2.20
CA THR A 104 2.05 12.40 -1.51
C THR A 104 2.60 12.52 -0.08
N GLN A 105 2.71 11.41 0.65
CA GLN A 105 3.24 11.43 2.01
C GLN A 105 4.77 11.57 2.04
N GLN A 106 5.48 10.92 1.11
CA GLN A 106 6.92 11.10 0.93
C GLN A 106 7.28 12.56 0.63
N GLU A 107 6.49 13.25 -0.20
CA GLU A 107 6.67 14.69 -0.44
C GLU A 107 6.57 15.52 0.85
N ILE A 108 5.61 15.21 1.73
CA ILE A 108 5.47 15.87 3.03
C ILE A 108 6.70 15.60 3.90
N LEU A 109 7.12 14.35 4.03
CA LEU A 109 8.32 13.96 4.78
C LEU A 109 9.57 14.69 4.27
N ALA A 110 9.72 14.82 2.95
CA ALA A 110 10.84 15.51 2.31
C ALA A 110 10.87 17.03 2.57
N THR A 111 9.74 17.64 2.97
CA THR A 111 9.69 19.06 3.31
C THR A 111 10.19 19.38 4.72
N TYR A 112 10.42 18.37 5.56
CA TYR A 112 10.95 18.57 6.90
C TYR A 112 12.39 19.11 6.87
N ASP A 113 12.58 20.31 7.43
CA ASP A 113 13.86 21.01 7.53
C ASP A 113 14.24 21.38 8.98
N GLY A 114 13.54 20.81 9.96
CA GLY A 114 13.79 21.00 11.39
C GLY A 114 15.04 20.30 11.89
N GLU A 115 15.47 20.63 13.10
CA GLU A 115 16.62 20.03 13.77
C GLU A 115 16.22 18.99 14.85
N SER A 116 14.92 18.88 15.19
CA SER A 116 14.41 17.97 16.23
C SER A 116 14.51 16.49 15.87
N LEU A 117 14.28 16.14 14.59
CA LEU A 117 14.31 14.76 14.11
C LEU A 117 15.62 14.46 13.40
N GLU A 118 16.08 13.22 13.53
CA GLU A 118 17.24 12.76 12.78
C GLU A 118 16.85 12.54 11.31
N GLN A 119 17.47 13.30 10.39
CA GLN A 119 17.21 13.17 8.94
C GLN A 119 17.42 11.73 8.40
N GLU A 120 18.26 10.94 9.06
CA GLU A 120 18.48 9.52 8.71
C GLU A 120 17.22 8.67 8.95
N GLN A 121 16.43 8.97 9.97
CA GLN A 121 15.17 8.28 10.25
C GLN A 121 14.12 8.57 9.17
N ILE A 122 13.98 9.84 8.78
CA ILE A 122 13.05 10.26 7.72
C ILE A 122 13.45 9.64 6.37
N GLN A 123 14.75 9.68 6.03
CA GLN A 123 15.25 9.02 4.81
C GLN A 123 15.08 7.50 4.86
N GLY A 124 15.16 6.89 6.04
CA GLY A 124 14.90 5.48 6.24
C GLY A 124 13.46 5.10 5.87
N VAL A 125 12.47 5.87 6.35
CA VAL A 125 11.06 5.70 5.97
C VAL A 125 10.86 5.94 4.48
N ASP A 126 11.39 7.04 3.94
CA ASP A 126 11.29 7.37 2.51
C ASP A 126 11.80 6.23 1.61
N THR A 127 12.96 5.66 1.95
CA THR A 127 13.57 4.55 1.20
C THR A 127 12.71 3.29 1.24
N VAL A 128 12.21 2.90 2.41
CA VAL A 128 11.43 1.65 2.52
C VAL A 128 10.03 1.80 1.93
N VAL A 129 9.44 3.00 1.96
CA VAL A 129 8.19 3.29 1.22
C VAL A 129 8.42 3.16 -0.28
N TYR A 130 9.53 3.69 -0.80
CA TYR A 130 9.90 3.53 -2.21
C TYR A 130 10.07 2.06 -2.61
N ASP A 131 10.76 1.27 -1.78
CA ASP A 131 10.93 -0.16 -2.01
C ASP A 131 9.58 -0.90 -1.99
N PHE A 132 8.66 -0.48 -1.10
CA PHE A 132 7.29 -1.02 -1.05
C PHE A 132 6.52 -0.71 -2.32
N GLU A 133 6.55 0.54 -2.82
CA GLU A 133 5.90 0.95 -4.07
C GLU A 133 6.40 0.14 -5.27
N GLU A 134 7.72 -0.03 -5.43
CA GLU A 134 8.31 -0.82 -6.52
C GLU A 134 7.90 -2.29 -6.44
N SER A 135 7.90 -2.87 -5.23
CA SER A 135 7.50 -4.25 -5.01
C SER A 135 6.00 -4.46 -5.22
N LEU A 136 5.17 -3.50 -4.82
CA LEU A 136 3.71 -3.56 -5.01
C LEU A 136 3.37 -3.48 -6.49
N SER A 137 3.97 -2.55 -7.22
CA SER A 137 3.84 -2.45 -8.67
C SER A 137 4.21 -3.75 -9.37
N THR A 138 5.33 -4.38 -8.98
CA THR A 138 5.75 -5.69 -9.53
C THR A 138 4.73 -6.79 -9.25
N TYR A 139 4.17 -6.84 -8.03
CA TYR A 139 3.13 -7.80 -7.67
C TYR A 139 1.86 -7.59 -8.49
N VAL A 140 1.39 -6.35 -8.60
CA VAL A 140 0.18 -5.99 -9.38
C VAL A 140 0.35 -6.33 -10.86
N ASP A 141 1.48 -5.96 -11.48
CA ASP A 141 1.79 -6.27 -12.88
C ASP A 141 1.81 -7.79 -13.14
N THR A 142 2.37 -8.55 -12.21
CA THR A 142 2.41 -10.01 -12.29
C THR A 142 1.01 -10.60 -12.15
N TYR A 143 0.20 -10.04 -11.25
CA TYR A 143 -1.17 -10.51 -11.02
C TYR A 143 -2.07 -10.24 -12.22
N TYR A 144 -1.98 -9.08 -12.87
CA TYR A 144 -2.72 -8.82 -14.11
C TYR A 144 -2.40 -9.85 -15.21
N GLN A 145 -1.14 -10.29 -15.32
CA GLN A 145 -0.78 -11.37 -16.26
C GLN A 145 -1.48 -12.68 -15.90
N THR A 146 -1.61 -13.02 -14.61
CA THR A 146 -2.36 -14.22 -14.20
C THR A 146 -3.85 -14.11 -14.53
N LEU A 147 -4.45 -12.91 -14.40
CA LEU A 147 -5.87 -12.71 -14.76
C LEU A 147 -6.08 -12.79 -16.28
N GLU A 148 -5.13 -12.32 -17.08
CA GLU A 148 -5.15 -12.50 -18.53
C GLU A 148 -5.09 -13.98 -18.89
N GLY A 149 -4.17 -14.75 -18.29
CA GLY A 149 -4.07 -16.20 -18.48
C GLY A 149 -5.34 -16.95 -18.07
N GLU A 150 -5.99 -16.56 -16.97
CA GLU A 150 -7.28 -17.11 -16.55
C GLU A 150 -8.39 -16.83 -17.58
N ARG A 151 -8.49 -15.60 -18.09
CA ARG A 151 -9.47 -15.24 -19.14
C ARG A 151 -9.23 -16.05 -20.41
N GLU A 152 -7.97 -16.17 -20.83
CA GLU A 152 -7.58 -16.97 -22.01
C GLU A 152 -7.95 -18.44 -21.82
N PHE A 153 -7.66 -19.01 -20.65
CA PHE A 153 -8.02 -20.39 -20.31
C PHE A 153 -9.53 -20.61 -20.40
N PHE A 154 -10.34 -19.77 -19.75
CA PHE A 154 -11.81 -19.94 -19.76
C PHE A 154 -12.40 -19.77 -21.16
N ALA A 155 -11.85 -18.86 -21.97
CA ALA A 155 -12.25 -18.70 -23.36
C ALA A 155 -11.88 -19.95 -24.19
N GLU A 156 -10.67 -20.48 -24.04
CA GLU A 156 -10.18 -21.65 -24.78
C GLU A 156 -11.02 -22.90 -24.48
N ILE A 157 -11.30 -23.20 -23.22
CA ILE A 157 -12.07 -24.41 -22.85
C ILE A 157 -13.55 -24.32 -23.22
N SER A 158 -14.05 -23.12 -23.50
CA SER A 158 -15.44 -22.89 -23.96
C SER A 158 -15.60 -23.02 -25.48
N ASP A 159 -14.50 -23.20 -26.22
CA ASP A 159 -14.54 -23.39 -27.67
C ASP A 159 -15.10 -24.79 -28.04
N GLU A 160 -15.87 -24.87 -29.13
CA GLU A 160 -16.47 -26.14 -29.59
C GLU A 160 -15.41 -27.18 -30.00
N GLU A 161 -14.20 -26.74 -30.37
CA GLU A 161 -13.08 -27.59 -30.73
C GLU A 161 -12.15 -27.94 -29.55
N ALA A 162 -12.43 -27.42 -28.35
CA ALA A 162 -11.62 -27.64 -27.16
C ALA A 162 -11.50 -29.12 -26.81
N THR A 163 -10.29 -29.55 -26.46
CA THR A 163 -9.95 -30.92 -26.12
C THR A 163 -9.59 -31.06 -24.66
N TYR A 164 -9.50 -32.31 -24.19
CA TYR A 164 -8.98 -32.59 -22.85
C TYR A 164 -7.52 -32.14 -22.68
N ASP A 165 -6.73 -32.18 -23.75
CA ASP A 165 -5.33 -31.75 -23.69
C ASP A 165 -5.25 -30.22 -23.50
N ASP A 166 -6.13 -29.44 -24.14
CA ASP A 166 -6.22 -27.99 -23.97
C ASP A 166 -6.58 -27.64 -22.51
N PHE A 167 -7.55 -28.36 -21.92
CA PHE A 167 -7.88 -28.21 -20.51
C PHE A 167 -6.69 -28.50 -19.58
N VAL A 168 -5.97 -29.61 -19.79
CA VAL A 168 -4.83 -29.98 -18.93
C VAL A 168 -3.69 -28.99 -19.07
N ASN A 169 -3.34 -28.61 -20.31
CA ASN A 169 -2.28 -27.63 -20.56
C ASN A 169 -2.64 -26.27 -19.96
N GLY A 170 -3.89 -25.83 -20.10
CA GLY A 170 -4.37 -24.59 -19.50
C GLY A 170 -4.21 -24.58 -17.98
N ILE A 171 -4.61 -25.65 -17.29
CA ILE A 171 -4.40 -25.78 -15.84
C ILE A 171 -2.91 -25.79 -15.48
N GLU A 172 -2.05 -26.44 -16.26
CA GLU A 172 -0.60 -26.40 -16.03
C GLU A 172 -0.05 -24.97 -16.14
N THR A 173 -0.43 -24.23 -17.19
CA THR A 173 -0.06 -22.82 -17.38
C THR A 173 -0.52 -21.95 -16.22
N LEU A 174 -1.80 -22.04 -15.81
CA LEU A 174 -2.33 -21.25 -14.69
C LEU A 174 -1.60 -21.53 -13.37
N ASN A 175 -1.20 -22.77 -13.13
CA ASN A 175 -0.43 -23.11 -11.93
C ASN A 175 0.99 -22.51 -11.96
N GLU A 176 1.63 -22.47 -13.13
CA GLU A 176 2.94 -21.82 -13.30
C GLU A 176 2.84 -20.30 -13.10
N GLU A 177 1.83 -19.67 -13.69
CA GLU A 177 1.51 -18.25 -13.50
C GLU A 177 1.24 -17.93 -12.04
N ARG A 178 0.45 -18.76 -11.34
CA ARG A 178 0.19 -18.57 -9.91
C ARG A 178 1.44 -18.73 -9.04
N GLU A 179 2.34 -19.67 -9.35
CA GLU A 179 3.60 -19.79 -8.62
C GLU A 179 4.49 -18.54 -8.83
N SER A 180 4.37 -17.85 -9.97
CA SER A 180 5.13 -16.63 -10.24
C SER A 180 4.81 -15.47 -9.29
N LEU A 181 3.61 -15.45 -8.68
CA LEU A 181 3.20 -14.47 -7.67
C LEU A 181 3.91 -14.63 -6.32
N ARG A 182 4.50 -15.79 -6.07
CA ARG A 182 5.04 -16.14 -4.75
C ARG A 182 6.23 -15.25 -4.35
N GLU A 183 7.16 -15.03 -5.26
CA GLU A 183 8.36 -14.24 -4.97
C GLU A 183 8.01 -12.77 -4.74
N PRO A 184 7.21 -12.09 -5.60
CA PRO A 184 6.73 -10.74 -5.32
C PRO A 184 5.99 -10.61 -3.98
N LEU A 185 5.12 -11.57 -3.64
CA LEU A 185 4.39 -11.52 -2.37
C LEU A 185 5.31 -11.71 -1.14
N MET A 186 6.30 -12.59 -1.23
CA MET A 186 7.30 -12.75 -0.16
C MET A 186 8.14 -11.48 0.00
N ASN A 187 8.50 -10.82 -1.10
CA ASN A 187 9.25 -9.57 -1.06
C ASN A 187 8.45 -8.46 -0.37
N LEU A 188 7.14 -8.34 -0.67
CA LEU A 188 6.24 -7.42 0.02
C LEU A 188 6.19 -7.69 1.54
N ASP A 189 6.06 -8.95 1.97
CA ASP A 189 6.05 -9.31 3.39
C ASP A 189 7.35 -8.89 4.11
N GLU A 190 8.50 -9.09 3.46
CA GLU A 190 9.80 -8.68 4.01
C GLU A 190 9.92 -7.15 4.14
N ILE A 191 9.45 -6.40 3.13
CA ILE A 191 9.48 -4.94 3.12
C ILE A 191 8.52 -4.37 4.18
N LEU A 192 7.33 -4.94 4.33
CA LEU A 192 6.34 -4.52 5.33
C LEU A 192 6.90 -4.58 6.76
N VAL A 193 7.73 -5.58 7.05
CA VAL A 193 8.39 -5.70 8.36
C VAL A 193 9.40 -4.57 8.61
N ASP A 194 10.21 -4.20 7.61
CA ASP A 194 11.15 -3.07 7.75
C ASP A 194 10.41 -1.73 7.79
N LEU A 195 9.32 -1.58 7.02
CA LEU A 195 8.47 -0.39 7.04
C LEU A 195 7.84 -0.16 8.42
N ASP A 196 7.26 -1.20 9.04
CA ASP A 196 6.70 -1.13 10.40
C ASP A 196 7.77 -0.72 11.44
N GLU A 197 8.98 -1.28 11.33
CA GLU A 197 10.11 -0.92 12.21
C GLU A 197 10.48 0.56 12.05
N ARG A 198 10.65 1.04 10.81
CA ARG A 198 11.04 2.43 10.51
C ARG A 198 9.97 3.43 10.92
N LEU A 199 8.70 3.14 10.66
CA LEU A 199 7.57 3.99 11.06
C LEU A 199 7.49 4.07 12.58
N SER A 200 7.59 2.94 13.29
CA SER A 200 7.58 2.90 14.75
C SER A 200 8.73 3.71 15.37
N GLU A 201 9.93 3.61 14.81
CA GLU A 201 11.09 4.40 15.23
C GLU A 201 10.85 5.91 15.05
N LEU A 202 10.36 6.32 13.87
CA LEU A 202 10.09 7.72 13.56
C LEU A 202 8.95 8.29 14.43
N GLN A 203 7.85 7.55 14.60
CA GLN A 203 6.75 7.93 15.48
C GLN A 203 7.23 8.13 16.92
N SER A 204 8.06 7.23 17.45
CA SER A 204 8.61 7.36 18.81
C SER A 204 9.49 8.60 18.97
N SER A 205 10.28 8.96 17.95
CA SER A 205 11.07 10.20 17.96
C SER A 205 10.15 11.43 17.99
N ILE A 206 9.13 11.46 17.12
CA ILE A 206 8.15 12.55 17.04
C ILE A 206 7.43 12.75 18.39
N GLU A 207 6.94 11.66 19.00
CA GLU A 207 6.26 11.72 20.30
C GLU A 207 7.16 12.25 21.41
N THR A 208 8.46 11.91 21.37
CA THR A 208 9.43 12.40 22.35
C THR A 208 9.56 13.91 22.23
N GLU A 209 9.84 14.42 21.04
CA GLU A 209 10.00 15.86 20.78
C GLU A 209 8.74 16.66 21.12
N LEU A 210 7.54 16.15 20.74
CA LEU A 210 6.26 16.78 21.09
C LEU A 210 5.98 16.80 22.60
N SER A 211 6.57 15.90 23.38
CA SER A 211 6.39 15.84 24.83
C SER A 211 7.34 16.76 25.61
N GLU A 212 8.41 17.25 24.96
CA GLU A 212 9.40 18.13 25.55
C GLU A 212 9.10 19.64 25.36
N GLU A 213 8.16 20.01 24.47
CA GLU A 213 7.57 21.37 24.32
C GLU A 213 6.56 21.76 25.43
#